data_AF-A0A183TBY5-F1
#
_entry.id   AF-A0A183TBY5-F1
#
_cell.length_a   1.000
_cell.length_b   1.000
_cell.length_c   1.000
_cell.angle_alpha   90.00
_cell.angle_beta   90.00
_cell.angle_gamma   90.00
#
_symmetry.space_group_name_H-M   'P 1'
#
loop_
_entity.id
_entity.type
_entity.pdbx_description
1 polymer ?
#
loop_
_entity_poly.entity_id
_entity_poly.type
_entity_poly.pdbx_seq_one_letter_code
_entity_poly.pdbx_strand_id
1 'polypeptide(L)'
;MNLILALNPSMAGCQVRFHVHALPVTVPKSDKLIVLDDFNARVGTDHAAWQGVLAPHGLGSCNDNGLLLLRTCAEHRLLLTNAFFRLPTREKATWMHPRSRRWHLLDYVLIRRRDRQDVLVTKAIRDADDWTDHLLVISQMRIRLRPRRRPQGKHGSGKRECISVHVGQAGVQMGNACWELYCLEHGIQPDGQMPSDKTIGGGDDSFNTFFSETGSGKHVPRAVFVDLEPTVVDEVRTGTYRQLFHPEQLITGKEDAANNYARGHYTIGKEIIDLVLDRLRKLSDQCTGLQGFLIFHSFGGGTGSGFTSLLMERLSVDYGKKSKLEFSVYPAPQISTAVVEPYNSILTTHTTLEHSDCAFMVDNEAIYDICRRNLDIERPTYTNLNRLISQVVSSITASLRFDGALNVDLTEFQTNLVPYPRIHFPLTTYAPVISAEKAYHEQMSVSEITNSCFEPANSMVKCDPRHGKYMACCLLYRGDVVPKDVNAAIAAIKTKRSIQFVDWCPTGFKVGINYQPPTVVPGGDLAKVQRAVCMLSNTTAIAEAWARLDHKFDLMYAKRAFVHWYVGEGMEEGEFSEAREDLAALEKDYEEVGVDSAEAEEGEEGEEY
;
A
#
# COMPACT_ATOMS: atom_id res chain seq x y z
N MET A 1 -2.72 12.21 -24.02
CA MET A 1 -3.17 11.36 -25.14
C MET A 1 -3.02 9.96 -24.61
N ASN A 2 -4.13 9.36 -24.22
CA ASN A 2 -4.14 8.01 -23.65
C ASN A 2 -4.14 6.99 -24.79
N LEU A 3 -3.51 5.84 -24.56
CA LEU A 3 -3.60 4.67 -25.44
C LEU A 3 -4.63 3.74 -24.82
N ILE A 4 -5.68 3.38 -25.58
CA ILE A 4 -6.69 2.42 -25.14
C ILE A 4 -6.60 1.21 -26.07
N LEU A 5 -6.26 0.06 -25.48
CA LEU A 5 -6.25 -1.26 -26.10
C LEU A 5 -7.52 -1.99 -25.63
N ALA A 6 -8.36 -2.39 -26.59
CA ALA A 6 -9.49 -3.27 -26.33
C ALA A 6 -9.17 -4.65 -26.91
N LEU A 7 -9.11 -5.66 -26.03
CA LEU A 7 -8.94 -7.08 -26.32
C LEU A 7 -10.16 -7.82 -25.76
N ASN A 8 -10.79 -8.70 -26.54
CA ASN A 8 -11.93 -9.50 -26.06
C ASN A 8 -11.86 -10.93 -26.62
N PRO A 9 -12.27 -11.97 -25.89
CA PRO A 9 -12.29 -13.34 -26.41
C PRO A 9 -13.58 -13.63 -27.20
N SER A 10 -13.43 -14.07 -28.45
CA SER A 10 -14.42 -14.71 -29.35
C SER A 10 -15.84 -14.12 -29.39
N MET A 11 -16.15 -13.31 -30.40
CA MET A 11 -17.52 -12.80 -30.63
C MET A 11 -18.32 -13.59 -31.67
N ALA A 12 -19.51 -14.07 -31.27
CA ALA A 12 -20.52 -14.60 -32.21
C ALA A 12 -21.34 -13.47 -32.85
N GLY A 13 -21.72 -13.63 -34.12
CA GLY A 13 -22.09 -12.55 -35.07
C GLY A 13 -23.09 -11.45 -34.65
N CYS A 14 -23.94 -11.63 -33.62
CA CYS A 14 -24.79 -10.54 -33.09
C CYS A 14 -24.02 -9.56 -32.18
N GLN A 15 -22.92 -9.98 -31.53
CA GLN A 15 -22.16 -9.16 -30.58
C GLN A 15 -21.23 -8.15 -31.26
N VAL A 16 -20.72 -8.45 -32.47
CA VAL A 16 -19.84 -7.55 -33.25
C VAL A 16 -20.47 -6.17 -33.44
N ARG A 17 -21.79 -6.12 -33.65
CA ARG A 17 -22.55 -4.87 -33.87
C ARG A 17 -22.70 -4.04 -32.60
N PHE A 18 -22.90 -4.66 -31.44
CA PHE A 18 -23.10 -3.93 -30.18
C PHE A 18 -21.80 -3.32 -29.64
N HIS A 19 -20.66 -4.00 -29.79
CA HIS A 19 -19.41 -3.56 -29.15
C HIS A 19 -18.62 -2.54 -29.97
N VAL A 20 -18.47 -2.74 -31.29
CA VAL A 20 -17.73 -1.79 -32.15
C VAL A 20 -18.46 -0.45 -32.27
N HIS A 21 -19.79 -0.41 -32.07
CA HIS A 21 -20.54 0.85 -31.98
C HIS A 21 -20.35 1.59 -30.64
N ALA A 22 -20.10 0.87 -29.53
CA ALA A 22 -19.96 1.48 -28.20
C ALA A 22 -18.57 2.10 -27.97
N LEU A 23 -17.50 1.46 -28.45
CA LEU A 23 -16.11 1.88 -28.21
C LEU A 23 -15.76 3.30 -28.74
N PRO A 24 -16.24 3.75 -29.90
CA PRO A 24 -15.97 5.10 -30.40
C PRO A 24 -16.71 6.21 -29.62
N VAL A 25 -17.78 5.84 -28.90
CA VAL A 25 -18.59 6.75 -28.08
C VAL A 25 -17.97 6.94 -26.69
N THR A 26 -17.37 5.89 -26.11
CA THR A 26 -16.72 5.92 -24.80
C THR A 26 -15.30 6.49 -24.83
N VAL A 27 -14.58 6.33 -25.94
CA VAL A 27 -13.19 6.82 -26.07
C VAL A 27 -13.15 8.23 -26.65
N PRO A 28 -12.57 9.23 -25.94
CA PRO A 28 -12.44 10.58 -26.43
C PRO A 28 -11.83 10.64 -27.83
N LYS A 29 -12.38 11.52 -28.68
CA LYS A 29 -11.85 11.74 -30.02
C LYS A 29 -10.39 12.22 -30.00
N SER A 30 -9.80 12.67 -28.90
CA SER A 30 -8.39 13.05 -28.82
C SER A 30 -7.43 11.87 -28.67
N ASP A 31 -7.92 10.70 -28.24
CA ASP A 31 -7.07 9.58 -27.84
C ASP A 31 -6.88 8.53 -28.94
N LYS A 32 -5.80 7.77 -28.85
CA LYS A 32 -5.52 6.68 -29.80
C LYS A 32 -6.38 5.48 -29.41
N LEU A 33 -7.12 4.96 -30.39
CA LEU A 33 -7.96 3.78 -30.26
C LEU A 33 -7.40 2.69 -31.17
N ILE A 34 -7.05 1.56 -30.57
CA ILE A 34 -6.62 0.33 -31.26
C ILE A 34 -7.55 -0.79 -30.78
N VAL A 35 -8.21 -1.45 -31.72
CA VAL A 35 -9.10 -2.59 -31.43
C VAL A 35 -8.51 -3.84 -32.09
N LEU A 36 -8.38 -4.91 -31.33
CA LEU A 36 -7.81 -6.19 -31.73
C LEU A 36 -8.81 -7.28 -31.37
N ASP A 37 -9.29 -8.04 -32.36
CA ASP A 37 -10.28 -9.08 -32.11
C ASP A 37 -10.33 -10.12 -33.26
N ASP A 38 -10.85 -11.31 -32.95
CA ASP A 38 -11.33 -12.30 -33.92
C ASP A 38 -12.77 -11.95 -34.31
N PHE A 39 -12.90 -11.20 -35.40
CA PHE A 39 -14.20 -10.75 -35.87
C PHE A 39 -15.00 -11.83 -36.60
N ASN A 40 -14.43 -13.02 -36.81
CA ASN A 40 -15.02 -14.06 -37.66
C ASN A 40 -15.49 -13.51 -39.03
N ALA A 41 -14.77 -12.49 -39.52
CA ALA A 41 -15.15 -11.65 -40.63
C ALA A 41 -14.17 -11.84 -41.79
N ARG A 42 -14.69 -12.04 -43.01
CA ARG A 42 -13.86 -12.00 -44.22
C ARG A 42 -14.27 -10.76 -44.98
N VAL A 43 -13.39 -9.77 -45.06
CA VAL A 43 -13.68 -8.46 -45.68
C VAL A 43 -13.39 -8.43 -47.19
N GLY A 44 -12.66 -9.44 -47.70
CA GLY A 44 -12.33 -9.57 -49.12
C GLY A 44 -11.32 -8.55 -49.64
N THR A 45 -11.37 -8.28 -50.95
CA THR A 45 -10.40 -7.45 -51.69
C THR A 45 -11.01 -6.20 -52.34
N ASP A 46 -12.31 -5.95 -52.16
CA ASP A 46 -13.06 -4.87 -52.81
C ASP A 46 -12.80 -3.50 -52.15
N HIS A 47 -11.56 -3.04 -52.23
CA HIS A 47 -11.14 -1.74 -51.71
C HIS A 47 -11.76 -0.55 -52.48
N ALA A 48 -12.24 -0.77 -53.71
CA ALA A 48 -12.86 0.27 -54.52
C ALA A 48 -14.22 0.69 -53.95
N ALA A 49 -15.01 -0.28 -53.45
CA ALA A 49 -16.28 0.01 -52.77
C ALA A 49 -16.08 0.59 -51.35
N TRP A 50 -14.97 0.26 -50.67
CA TRP A 50 -14.72 0.60 -49.27
C TRP A 50 -13.55 1.57 -49.07
N GLN A 51 -13.49 2.61 -49.90
CA GLN A 51 -12.43 3.61 -49.87
C GLN A 51 -12.31 4.28 -48.50
N GLY A 52 -11.12 4.20 -47.91
CA GLY A 52 -10.84 4.80 -46.60
C GLY A 52 -11.23 3.94 -45.40
N VAL A 53 -11.58 2.67 -45.63
CA VAL A 53 -11.78 1.62 -44.60
C VAL A 53 -10.90 0.40 -44.92
N LEU A 54 -11.02 -0.11 -46.15
CA LEU A 54 -10.25 -1.25 -46.66
C LEU A 54 -9.18 -0.76 -47.65
N ALA A 55 -8.01 -1.38 -47.61
CA ALA A 55 -6.91 -1.08 -48.52
C ALA A 55 -6.71 -2.20 -49.57
N PRO A 56 -5.93 -1.97 -50.64
CA PRO A 56 -5.89 -2.84 -51.82
C PRO A 56 -5.34 -4.26 -51.58
N HIS A 57 -4.79 -4.55 -50.40
CA HIS A 57 -4.09 -5.79 -50.13
C HIS A 57 -4.85 -6.75 -49.20
N GLY A 58 -6.19 -6.66 -49.19
CA GLY A 58 -7.07 -7.63 -48.51
C GLY A 58 -6.92 -9.07 -49.02
N LEU A 59 -7.64 -10.01 -48.40
CA LEU A 59 -7.53 -11.45 -48.69
C LEU A 59 -8.91 -12.12 -48.77
N GLY A 60 -9.09 -13.01 -49.75
CA GLY A 60 -10.28 -13.84 -49.88
C GLY A 60 -11.52 -13.12 -50.41
N SER A 61 -12.69 -13.73 -50.21
CA SER A 61 -14.00 -13.17 -50.55
C SER A 61 -14.71 -12.61 -49.32
N CYS A 62 -15.60 -11.64 -49.51
CA CYS A 62 -16.37 -11.07 -48.41
C CYS A 62 -17.44 -12.07 -47.89
N ASN A 63 -17.64 -12.16 -46.58
CA ASN A 63 -18.82 -12.81 -45.96
C ASN A 63 -19.73 -11.75 -45.29
N ASP A 64 -20.89 -12.17 -44.77
CA ASP A 64 -21.87 -11.25 -44.16
C ASP A 64 -21.30 -10.47 -42.96
N ASN A 65 -20.52 -11.15 -42.10
CA ASN A 65 -19.80 -10.51 -40.99
C ASN A 65 -18.78 -9.48 -41.48
N GLY A 66 -18.08 -9.78 -42.57
CA GLY A 66 -17.17 -8.85 -43.23
C GLY A 66 -17.87 -7.61 -43.75
N LEU A 67 -19.06 -7.76 -44.34
CA LEU A 67 -19.86 -6.63 -44.82
C LEU A 67 -20.34 -5.76 -43.64
N LEU A 68 -20.74 -6.38 -42.53
CA LEU A 68 -21.13 -5.68 -41.31
C LEU A 68 -19.96 -4.92 -40.68
N LEU A 69 -18.79 -5.54 -40.60
CA LEU A 69 -17.56 -4.93 -40.09
C LEU A 69 -17.14 -3.72 -40.94
N LEU A 70 -17.19 -3.85 -42.26
CA LEU A 70 -16.87 -2.77 -43.21
C LEU A 70 -17.81 -1.58 -43.05
N ARG A 71 -19.12 -1.81 -42.92
CA ARG A 71 -20.12 -0.75 -42.65
C ARG A 71 -19.86 -0.03 -41.34
N THR A 72 -19.61 -0.79 -40.27
CA THR A 72 -19.35 -0.24 -38.94
C THR A 72 -18.07 0.60 -38.93
N CYS A 73 -17.01 0.12 -39.59
CA CYS A 73 -15.77 0.87 -39.72
C CYS A 73 -15.94 2.14 -40.55
N ALA A 74 -16.77 2.11 -41.60
CA ALA A 74 -17.08 3.30 -42.40
C ALA A 74 -17.80 4.38 -41.57
N GLU A 75 -18.77 3.98 -40.75
CA GLU A 75 -19.54 4.87 -39.87
C GLU A 75 -18.64 5.56 -38.82
N HIS A 76 -17.77 4.78 -38.17
CA HIS A 76 -16.90 5.27 -37.08
C HIS A 76 -15.53 5.76 -37.53
N ARG A 77 -15.29 5.84 -38.84
CA ARG A 77 -14.02 6.25 -39.46
C ARG A 77 -12.84 5.41 -38.96
N LEU A 78 -13.03 4.10 -38.89
CA LEU A 78 -12.00 3.11 -38.57
C LEU A 78 -11.41 2.48 -39.84
N LEU A 79 -10.20 1.93 -39.72
CA LEU A 79 -9.41 1.34 -40.79
C LEU A 79 -8.97 -0.07 -40.43
N LEU A 80 -9.01 -0.99 -41.40
CA LEU A 80 -8.50 -2.35 -41.29
C LEU A 80 -7.01 -2.39 -41.69
N THR A 81 -6.11 -2.48 -40.71
CA THR A 81 -4.67 -2.35 -41.00
C THR A 81 -4.07 -3.56 -41.72
N ASN A 82 -4.64 -4.76 -41.54
CA ASN A 82 -4.17 -6.01 -42.16
C ASN A 82 -4.19 -5.96 -43.69
N ALA A 83 -4.99 -5.07 -44.29
CA ALA A 83 -5.08 -4.90 -45.75
C ALA A 83 -4.12 -3.84 -46.31
N PHE A 84 -3.30 -3.19 -45.49
CA PHE A 84 -2.51 -2.00 -45.88
C PHE A 84 -1.22 -2.34 -46.59
N PHE A 85 -0.62 -3.47 -46.23
CA PHE A 85 0.73 -3.82 -46.64
C PHE A 85 0.69 -4.95 -47.67
N ARG A 86 1.53 -4.83 -48.70
CA ARG A 86 1.71 -5.88 -49.70
C ARG A 86 2.57 -7.01 -49.12
N LEU A 87 1.93 -7.88 -48.35
CA LEU A 87 2.55 -9.06 -47.75
C LEU A 87 2.18 -10.36 -48.49
N PRO A 88 3.02 -11.41 -48.43
CA PRO A 88 2.66 -12.76 -48.86
C PRO A 88 1.42 -13.28 -48.13
N THR A 89 0.61 -14.12 -48.77
CA THR A 89 -0.61 -14.69 -48.17
C THR A 89 -0.35 -15.38 -46.83
N ARG A 90 0.81 -16.04 -46.70
CA ARG A 90 1.25 -16.73 -45.47
C ARG A 90 1.46 -15.83 -44.25
N GLU A 91 1.63 -14.52 -44.46
CA GLU A 91 1.82 -13.49 -43.43
C GLU A 91 0.55 -12.64 -43.25
N LYS A 92 -0.55 -13.02 -43.93
CA LYS A 92 -1.84 -12.34 -43.85
C LYS A 92 -2.93 -13.22 -43.30
N ALA A 93 -2.93 -14.50 -43.67
CA ALA A 93 -3.91 -15.42 -43.15
C ALA A 93 -3.61 -15.73 -41.68
N THR A 94 -4.67 -15.79 -40.89
CA THR A 94 -4.61 -15.95 -39.44
C THR A 94 -5.24 -17.26 -39.01
N TRP A 95 -6.13 -17.86 -39.80
CA TRP A 95 -6.80 -19.10 -39.44
C TRP A 95 -6.87 -20.10 -40.59
N MET A 96 -6.77 -21.39 -40.30
CA MET A 96 -6.89 -22.46 -41.29
C MET A 96 -8.18 -23.26 -41.06
N HIS A 97 -9.05 -23.29 -42.06
CA HIS A 97 -10.31 -24.00 -41.95
C HIS A 97 -10.09 -25.52 -41.77
N PRO A 98 -10.61 -26.17 -40.70
CA PRO A 98 -10.31 -27.56 -40.36
C PRO A 98 -10.58 -28.57 -41.48
N ARG A 99 -11.73 -28.43 -42.16
CA ARG A 99 -12.13 -29.36 -43.24
C ARG A 99 -11.52 -29.03 -44.61
N SER A 100 -11.49 -27.76 -45.03
CA SER A 100 -11.03 -27.38 -46.36
C SER A 100 -9.52 -27.12 -46.45
N ARG A 101 -8.83 -27.05 -45.30
CA ARG A 101 -7.42 -26.67 -45.15
C ARG A 101 -7.04 -25.37 -45.88
N ARG A 102 -8.03 -24.49 -46.07
CA ARG A 102 -7.84 -23.16 -46.67
C ARG A 102 -7.60 -22.12 -45.59
N TRP A 103 -6.65 -21.26 -45.88
CA TRP A 103 -6.24 -20.15 -45.02
C TRP A 103 -7.12 -18.93 -45.22
N HIS A 104 -7.56 -18.33 -44.12
CA HIS A 104 -8.43 -17.16 -44.07
C HIS A 104 -7.84 -16.10 -43.13
N LEU A 105 -8.20 -14.83 -43.38
CA LEU A 105 -7.92 -13.71 -42.48
C LEU A 105 -9.21 -13.39 -41.74
N LEU A 106 -9.21 -13.60 -40.43
CA LEU A 106 -10.36 -13.38 -39.54
C LEU A 106 -10.04 -12.39 -38.41
N ASP A 107 -8.78 -12.32 -38.00
CA ASP A 107 -8.28 -11.45 -36.94
C ASP A 107 -7.83 -10.11 -37.51
N TYR A 108 -8.48 -9.02 -37.07
CA TYR A 108 -8.18 -7.68 -37.58
C TYR A 108 -7.70 -6.74 -36.49
N VAL A 109 -6.78 -5.87 -36.89
CA VAL A 109 -6.37 -4.72 -36.09
C VAL A 109 -7.01 -3.47 -36.69
N LEU A 110 -7.93 -2.87 -35.94
CA LEU A 110 -8.64 -1.64 -36.31
C LEU A 110 -8.03 -0.43 -35.63
N ILE A 111 -7.89 0.66 -36.37
CA ILE A 111 -7.45 1.96 -35.84
C ILE A 111 -8.31 3.10 -36.38
N ARG A 112 -8.27 4.27 -35.75
CA ARG A 112 -8.90 5.47 -36.32
C ARG A 112 -8.20 5.88 -37.61
N ARG A 113 -8.98 6.41 -38.57
CA ARG A 113 -8.49 6.81 -39.88
C ARG A 113 -7.32 7.79 -39.86
N ARG A 114 -7.31 8.69 -38.88
CA ARG A 114 -6.25 9.70 -38.69
C ARG A 114 -4.90 9.10 -38.27
N ASP A 115 -4.91 7.96 -37.58
CA ASP A 115 -3.73 7.35 -36.95
C ASP A 115 -3.02 6.40 -37.94
N ARG A 116 -3.47 6.36 -39.21
CA ARG A 116 -2.93 5.52 -40.28
C ARG A 116 -1.42 5.64 -40.45
N GLN A 117 -0.88 6.86 -40.33
CA GLN A 117 0.54 7.12 -40.56
C GLN A 117 1.44 6.52 -39.47
N ASP A 118 0.86 6.16 -38.33
CA ASP A 118 1.60 5.58 -37.22
C ASP A 118 1.75 4.06 -37.34
N VAL A 119 1.00 3.39 -38.23
CA VAL A 119 1.13 1.94 -38.44
C VAL A 119 2.30 1.64 -39.37
N LEU A 120 3.27 0.86 -38.88
CA LEU A 120 4.47 0.48 -39.63
C LEU A 120 4.27 -0.84 -40.38
N VAL A 121 3.66 -1.84 -39.73
CA VAL A 121 3.30 -3.11 -40.36
C VAL A 121 2.23 -3.82 -39.52
N THR A 122 1.33 -4.56 -40.18
CA THR A 122 0.45 -5.53 -39.53
C THR A 122 0.56 -6.86 -40.28
N LYS A 123 0.94 -7.94 -39.59
CA LYS A 123 1.16 -9.27 -40.18
C LYS A 123 0.89 -10.41 -39.20
N ALA A 124 0.60 -11.60 -39.73
CA ALA A 124 0.58 -12.84 -38.97
C ALA A 124 2.01 -13.42 -38.83
N ILE A 125 2.30 -14.03 -37.69
CA ILE A 125 3.56 -14.72 -37.40
C ILE A 125 3.33 -16.23 -37.36
N ARG A 126 4.28 -16.99 -37.91
CA ARG A 126 4.31 -18.44 -37.82
C ARG A 126 5.22 -18.86 -36.67
N ASP A 127 4.92 -20.00 -36.06
CA ASP A 127 5.75 -20.67 -35.05
C ASP A 127 5.76 -19.97 -33.67
N ALA A 128 4.70 -19.21 -33.37
CA ALA A 128 4.34 -18.85 -32.00
C ALA A 128 3.34 -19.93 -31.52
N ASP A 129 3.86 -21.02 -30.96
CA ASP A 129 3.08 -22.18 -30.53
C ASP A 129 2.38 -21.89 -29.19
N ASP A 130 1.29 -21.13 -29.24
CA ASP A 130 0.38 -20.89 -28.11
C ASP A 130 -0.98 -21.52 -28.42
N TRP A 131 -1.17 -22.80 -28.07
CA TRP A 131 -2.42 -23.56 -27.83
C TRP A 131 -3.73 -23.18 -28.60
N THR A 132 -3.66 -22.58 -29.79
CA THR A 132 -4.82 -22.03 -30.52
C THR A 132 -4.79 -22.42 -32.01
N ASP A 133 -5.94 -22.46 -32.66
CA ASP A 133 -6.07 -22.74 -34.11
C ASP A 133 -5.89 -21.49 -34.99
N HIS A 134 -5.50 -20.36 -34.37
CA HIS A 134 -5.17 -19.08 -35.01
C HIS A 134 -3.66 -18.80 -34.95
N LEU A 135 -3.15 -18.05 -35.92
CA LEU A 135 -1.80 -17.51 -35.96
C LEU A 135 -1.78 -16.13 -35.33
N LEU A 136 -0.78 -15.88 -34.48
CA LEU A 136 -0.60 -14.59 -33.80
C LEU A 136 -0.48 -13.42 -34.80
N VAL A 137 -1.26 -12.37 -34.58
CA VAL A 137 -1.20 -11.12 -35.37
C VAL A 137 -0.39 -10.07 -34.63
N ILE A 138 0.65 -9.54 -35.28
CA ILE A 138 1.44 -8.42 -34.77
C ILE A 138 1.18 -7.17 -35.61
N SER A 139 0.87 -6.07 -34.92
CA SER A 139 0.86 -4.73 -35.51
C SER A 139 1.92 -3.84 -34.83
N GLN A 140 2.93 -3.43 -35.60
CA GLN A 140 3.94 -2.48 -35.14
C GLN A 140 3.48 -1.06 -35.43
N MET A 141 3.46 -0.21 -34.40
CA MET A 141 3.01 1.18 -34.52
C MET A 141 3.99 2.15 -33.85
N ARG A 142 4.21 3.30 -34.50
CA ARG A 142 4.98 4.43 -33.96
C ARG A 142 4.11 5.29 -33.06
N ILE A 143 4.11 5.00 -31.77
CA ILE A 143 3.35 5.77 -30.80
C ILE A 143 4.21 6.91 -30.27
N ARG A 144 3.88 8.15 -30.62
CA ARG A 144 4.45 9.32 -29.93
C ARG A 144 3.74 9.51 -28.60
N LEU A 145 4.19 8.76 -27.60
CA LEU A 145 3.85 9.04 -26.22
C LEU A 145 4.51 10.37 -25.87
N ARG A 146 3.73 11.45 -25.76
CA ARG A 146 4.20 12.57 -24.96
C ARG A 146 4.29 12.01 -23.55
N PRO A 147 5.47 12.03 -22.90
CA PRO A 147 5.48 11.85 -21.46
C PRO A 147 4.44 12.84 -20.96
N ARG A 148 3.50 12.37 -20.14
CA ARG A 148 2.81 13.30 -19.27
C ARG A 148 3.95 13.80 -18.39
N ARG A 149 4.68 14.84 -18.85
CA ARG A 149 5.33 15.74 -17.93
C ARG A 149 4.18 16.07 -17.00
N ARG A 150 4.22 15.52 -15.77
CA ARG A 150 3.56 16.18 -14.64
C ARG A 150 3.83 17.65 -14.93
N PRO A 151 2.80 18.51 -15.02
CA PRO A 151 3.10 19.91 -15.16
C PRO A 151 4.19 20.17 -14.12
N GLN A 152 5.36 20.64 -14.58
CA GLN A 152 6.15 21.53 -13.77
C GLN A 152 5.29 22.80 -13.65
N GLY A 153 4.07 22.68 -13.13
CA GLY A 153 3.72 23.57 -12.07
C GLY A 153 4.85 23.36 -11.09
N LYS A 154 5.42 24.47 -10.65
CA LYS A 154 5.54 24.67 -9.21
C LYS A 154 4.57 23.69 -8.56
N HIS A 155 5.06 22.68 -7.81
CA HIS A 155 4.18 22.07 -6.83
C HIS A 155 3.50 23.27 -6.20
N GLY A 156 2.19 23.43 -6.45
CA GLY A 156 1.44 24.26 -5.53
C GLY A 156 1.78 23.60 -4.21
N SER A 157 2.41 24.36 -3.32
CA SER A 157 2.57 24.01 -1.92
C SER A 157 1.18 23.91 -1.28
N GLY A 158 0.28 23.14 -1.89
CA GLY A 158 -0.93 22.66 -1.27
C GLY A 158 -0.44 21.79 -0.14
N LYS A 159 -0.59 22.30 1.08
CA LYS A 159 -0.19 21.66 2.30
C LYS A 159 -0.75 20.23 2.30
N ARG A 160 0.11 19.31 2.72
CA ARG A 160 -0.14 17.86 2.72
C ARG A 160 -0.42 17.43 4.16
N GLU A 161 -1.48 17.98 4.75
CA GLU A 161 -1.72 17.76 6.18
C GLU A 161 -2.11 16.31 6.47
N CYS A 162 -1.60 15.79 7.59
CA CYS A 162 -1.92 14.47 8.11
C CYS A 162 -2.42 14.62 9.55
N ILE A 163 -3.47 13.87 9.91
CA ILE A 163 -3.99 13.86 11.28
C ILE A 163 -3.58 12.55 11.94
N SER A 164 -2.93 12.64 13.09
CA SER A 164 -2.57 11.45 13.88
C SER A 164 -3.60 11.19 14.96
N VAL A 165 -4.11 9.96 15.05
CA VAL A 165 -5.08 9.53 16.07
C VAL A 165 -4.45 8.45 16.93
N HIS A 166 -4.41 8.69 18.23
CA HIS A 166 -3.75 7.81 19.21
C HIS A 166 -4.83 7.21 20.10
N VAL A 167 -5.03 5.89 20.01
CA VAL A 167 -6.16 5.19 20.65
C VAL A 167 -5.68 4.22 21.71
N GLY A 168 -6.22 4.39 22.93
CA GLY A 168 -5.92 3.57 24.11
C GLY A 168 -4.51 3.79 24.65
N GLN A 169 -4.21 3.17 25.80
CA GLN A 169 -2.94 3.32 26.51
C GLN A 169 -1.70 3.18 25.60
N ALA A 170 -1.60 2.10 24.83
CA ALA A 170 -0.45 1.87 23.95
C ALA A 170 -0.31 2.96 22.89
N GLY A 171 -1.40 3.31 22.20
CA GLY A 171 -1.41 4.37 21.19
C GLY A 171 -1.01 5.73 21.78
N VAL A 172 -1.56 6.09 22.94
CA VAL A 172 -1.27 7.36 23.63
C VAL A 172 0.20 7.43 24.05
N GLN A 173 0.76 6.37 24.64
CA GLN A 173 2.16 6.35 25.06
C GLN A 173 3.15 6.36 23.89
N MET A 174 2.87 5.62 22.81
CA MET A 174 3.61 5.70 21.56
C MET A 174 3.55 7.11 20.97
N GLY A 175 2.35 7.70 20.94
CA GLY A 175 2.10 9.05 20.46
C GLY A 175 2.93 10.09 21.21
N ASN A 176 2.98 10.00 22.54
CA ASN A 176 3.75 10.92 23.37
C ASN A 176 5.25 10.88 23.00
N ALA A 177 5.82 9.68 22.83
CA ALA A 177 7.21 9.52 22.37
C ALA A 177 7.44 10.03 20.93
N CYS A 178 6.48 9.79 20.03
CA CYS A 178 6.56 10.27 18.65
C CYS A 178 6.54 11.81 18.57
N TRP A 179 5.63 12.46 19.30
CA TRP A 179 5.52 13.92 19.28
C TRP A 179 6.66 14.60 20.02
N GLU A 180 7.22 13.99 21.08
CA GLU A 180 8.49 14.45 21.68
C GLU A 180 9.59 14.47 20.62
N LEU A 181 9.74 13.38 19.86
CA LEU A 181 10.76 13.30 18.82
C LEU A 181 10.50 14.29 17.66
N TYR A 182 9.25 14.47 17.23
CA TYR A 182 8.92 15.46 16.19
C TYR A 182 9.24 16.87 16.64
N CYS A 183 8.96 17.22 17.90
CA CYS A 183 9.32 18.53 18.43
C CYS A 183 10.83 18.76 18.39
N LEU A 184 11.62 17.77 18.81
CA LEU A 184 13.08 17.84 18.77
C LEU A 184 13.64 17.94 17.35
N GLU A 185 13.08 17.20 16.39
CA GLU A 185 13.51 17.23 15.00
C GLU A 185 13.22 18.57 14.32
N HIS A 186 12.11 19.22 14.67
CA HIS A 186 11.73 20.52 14.12
C HIS A 186 12.20 21.72 14.97
N GLY A 187 12.82 21.48 16.14
CA GLY A 187 13.25 22.55 17.04
C GLY A 187 12.11 23.29 17.74
N ILE A 188 10.96 22.62 17.89
CA ILE A 188 9.79 23.13 18.60
C ILE A 188 9.97 22.86 20.09
N GLN A 189 9.76 23.89 20.91
CA GLN A 189 9.85 23.79 22.36
C GLN A 189 8.57 23.13 22.94
N PRO A 190 8.62 22.61 24.19
CA PRO A 190 7.45 21.97 24.80
C PRO A 190 6.21 22.87 24.99
N ASP A 191 6.38 24.19 24.93
CA ASP A 191 5.30 25.19 24.95
C ASP A 191 4.69 25.46 23.55
N GLY A 192 5.24 24.83 22.51
CA GLY A 192 4.86 24.98 21.11
C GLY A 192 5.52 26.17 20.40
N GLN A 193 6.45 26.88 21.04
CA GLN A 193 7.19 27.97 20.40
C GLN A 193 8.33 27.42 19.53
N MET A 194 8.58 28.06 18.40
CA MET A 194 9.68 27.72 17.49
C MET A 194 10.54 28.97 17.24
N PRO A 195 11.62 29.19 18.03
CA PRO A 195 12.45 30.40 17.91
C PRO A 195 13.16 30.54 16.55
N SER A 196 13.32 29.43 15.82
CA SER A 196 13.91 29.37 14.48
C SER A 196 12.97 29.83 13.38
N ASP A 197 11.66 29.84 13.62
CA ASP A 197 10.67 30.29 12.64
C ASP A 197 10.61 31.82 12.62
N LYS A 198 11.04 32.40 11.49
CA LYS A 198 11.04 33.86 11.25
C LYS A 198 9.78 34.33 10.53
N THR A 199 8.89 33.41 10.18
CA THR A 199 7.72 33.61 9.33
C THR A 199 6.43 33.34 10.10
N ILE A 200 6.22 34.08 11.20
CA ILE A 200 4.96 34.06 11.94
C ILE A 200 3.81 34.39 10.97
N GLY A 201 2.91 33.44 10.73
CA GLY A 201 1.78 33.53 9.79
C GLY A 201 2.12 33.24 8.32
N GLY A 202 3.35 32.83 8.01
CA GLY A 202 3.82 32.48 6.68
C GLY A 202 3.91 30.97 6.49
N GLY A 203 2.77 30.28 6.49
CA GLY A 203 2.74 28.82 6.50
C GLY A 203 3.11 28.14 5.18
N ASP A 204 4.36 28.22 4.72
CA ASP A 204 4.85 27.50 3.52
C ASP A 204 5.93 26.45 3.85
N ASP A 205 6.22 26.22 5.14
CA ASP A 205 7.21 25.24 5.58
C ASP A 205 6.67 23.80 5.64
N SER A 206 7.54 22.82 5.35
CA SER A 206 7.20 21.39 5.22
C SER A 206 6.67 20.74 6.50
N PHE A 207 6.90 21.33 7.68
CA PHE A 207 6.42 20.81 8.97
C PHE A 207 4.95 21.16 9.27
N ASN A 208 4.34 22.08 8.51
CA ASN A 208 2.91 22.41 8.61
C ASN A 208 1.99 21.23 8.24
N THR A 209 2.56 20.15 7.71
CA THR A 209 1.86 18.89 7.47
C THR A 209 1.37 18.24 8.77
N PHE A 210 2.15 18.33 9.85
CA PHE A 210 1.84 17.73 11.16
C PHE A 210 1.47 18.77 12.23
N PHE A 211 1.86 20.04 12.05
CA PHE A 211 1.53 21.12 12.98
C PHE A 211 0.58 22.14 12.34
N SER A 212 -0.28 22.74 13.15
CA SER A 212 -1.01 23.97 12.82
C SER A 212 -0.38 25.14 13.55
N GLU A 213 -0.23 26.27 12.85
CA GLU A 213 0.29 27.50 13.43
C GLU A 213 -0.87 28.36 13.94
N THR A 214 -0.75 28.85 15.17
CA THR A 214 -1.68 29.83 15.75
C THR A 214 -1.15 31.25 15.55
N GLY A 215 -2.03 32.27 15.62
CA GLY A 215 -1.63 33.66 15.45
C GLY A 215 -0.62 34.19 16.50
N SER A 216 -0.35 33.45 17.57
CA SER A 216 0.69 33.76 18.57
C SER A 216 2.04 33.07 18.31
N GLY A 217 2.23 32.50 17.11
CA GLY A 217 3.46 31.76 16.73
C GLY A 217 3.60 30.38 17.40
N LYS A 218 2.54 29.91 18.08
CA LYS A 218 2.53 28.59 18.71
C LYS A 218 2.11 27.54 17.70
N HIS A 219 2.91 26.48 17.61
CA HIS A 219 2.70 25.31 16.78
C HIS A 219 1.97 24.23 17.58
N VAL A 220 0.79 23.84 17.11
CA VAL A 220 -0.07 22.85 17.76
C VAL A 220 -0.12 21.58 16.90
N PRO A 221 0.15 20.40 17.46
CA PRO A 221 0.03 19.13 16.76
C PRO A 221 -1.37 18.89 16.16
N ARG A 222 -1.42 18.35 14.95
CA ARG A 222 -2.63 17.78 14.34
C ARG A 222 -2.84 16.35 14.87
N ALA A 223 -3.03 16.26 16.18
CA ALA A 223 -3.18 15.00 16.89
C ALA A 223 -4.52 14.95 17.64
N VAL A 224 -5.08 13.75 17.77
CA VAL A 224 -6.16 13.45 18.72
C VAL A 224 -5.71 12.27 19.56
N PHE A 225 -5.82 12.40 20.87
CA PHE A 225 -5.58 11.32 21.82
C PHE A 225 -6.92 10.91 22.41
N VAL A 226 -7.21 9.63 22.35
CA VAL A 226 -8.47 9.06 22.82
C VAL A 226 -8.16 7.87 23.71
N ASP A 227 -8.69 7.89 24.91
CA ASP A 227 -8.76 6.71 25.76
C ASP A 227 -10.10 6.67 26.49
N LEU A 228 -10.60 5.46 26.77
CA LEU A 228 -11.84 5.28 27.51
C LEU A 228 -11.62 5.46 29.03
N GLU A 229 -10.36 5.38 29.47
CA GLU A 229 -9.92 5.71 30.82
C GLU A 229 -9.09 7.01 30.84
N PRO A 230 -9.20 7.86 31.87
CA PRO A 230 -8.46 9.12 31.92
C PRO A 230 -6.96 9.00 32.22
N THR A 231 -6.51 7.92 32.88
CA THR A 231 -5.18 7.82 33.52
C THR A 231 -4.02 8.20 32.60
N VAL A 232 -3.93 7.59 31.41
CA VAL A 232 -2.78 7.78 30.50
C VAL A 232 -2.84 9.12 29.79
N VAL A 233 -4.05 9.62 29.49
CA VAL A 233 -4.21 10.94 28.86
C VAL A 233 -3.97 12.06 29.87
N ASP A 234 -4.27 11.84 31.16
CA ASP A 234 -3.96 12.79 32.23
C ASP A 234 -2.44 12.94 32.45
N GLU A 235 -1.65 11.90 32.21
CA GLU A 235 -0.18 12.01 32.15
C GLU A 235 0.26 12.97 31.03
N VAL A 236 -0.40 12.95 29.87
CA VAL A 236 -0.13 13.91 28.78
C VAL A 236 -0.55 15.33 29.18
N ARG A 237 -1.68 15.48 29.89
CA ARG A 237 -2.16 16.78 30.40
C ARG A 237 -1.27 17.38 31.49
N THR A 238 -0.51 16.57 32.21
CA THR A 238 0.34 17.01 33.33
C THR A 238 1.84 16.94 33.04
N GLY A 239 2.24 16.24 31.97
CA GLY A 239 3.62 16.04 31.57
C GLY A 239 4.31 17.25 30.96
N THR A 240 5.52 17.04 30.46
CA THR A 240 6.39 18.09 29.89
C THR A 240 5.71 18.85 28.74
N TYR A 241 5.00 18.14 27.87
CA TYR A 241 4.32 18.69 26.69
C TYR A 241 2.85 19.09 26.94
N ARG A 242 2.46 19.30 28.21
CA ARG A 242 1.08 19.68 28.57
C ARG A 242 0.55 20.92 27.87
N GLN A 243 1.44 21.83 27.47
CA GLN A 243 1.07 23.07 26.76
C GLN A 243 1.05 22.89 25.25
N LEU A 244 1.59 21.80 24.70
CA LEU A 244 1.72 21.61 23.25
C LEU A 244 0.37 21.32 22.60
N PHE A 245 -0.40 20.39 23.17
CA PHE A 245 -1.67 19.92 22.62
C PHE A 245 -2.83 20.85 22.97
N HIS A 246 -3.84 20.90 22.10
CA HIS A 246 -5.08 21.58 22.42
C HIS A 246 -5.89 20.71 23.40
N PRO A 247 -6.41 21.23 24.54
CA PRO A 247 -7.11 20.42 25.53
C PRO A 247 -8.29 19.62 24.97
N GLU A 248 -8.96 20.15 23.94
CA GLU A 248 -10.07 19.47 23.27
C GLU A 248 -9.66 18.29 22.38
N GLN A 249 -8.36 18.14 22.08
CA GLN A 249 -7.80 16.99 21.36
C GLN A 249 -7.52 15.81 22.31
N LEU A 250 -7.54 16.04 23.63
CA LEU A 250 -7.26 15.05 24.66
C LEU A 250 -8.59 14.54 25.23
N ILE A 251 -9.11 13.48 24.61
CA ILE A 251 -10.46 12.95 24.86
C ILE A 251 -10.35 11.75 25.79
N THR A 252 -11.11 11.77 26.88
CA THR A 252 -11.10 10.74 27.92
C THR A 252 -12.52 10.30 28.24
N GLY A 253 -12.74 8.99 28.29
CA GLY A 253 -13.94 8.40 28.87
C GLY A 253 -13.90 8.38 30.40
N LYS A 254 -14.87 7.66 31.00
CA LYS A 254 -14.94 7.44 32.45
C LYS A 254 -14.70 5.99 32.85
N GLU A 255 -14.99 5.07 31.96
CA GLU A 255 -14.91 3.63 32.18
C GLU A 255 -14.06 3.03 31.08
N ASP A 256 -13.16 2.11 31.45
CA ASP A 256 -12.30 1.43 30.50
C ASP A 256 -13.05 0.31 29.76
N ALA A 257 -12.42 -0.19 28.69
CA ALA A 257 -12.89 -1.37 27.98
C ALA A 257 -12.47 -2.68 28.68
N ALA A 258 -11.70 -2.65 29.78
CA ALA A 258 -11.30 -3.81 30.57
C ALA A 258 -10.75 -4.99 29.74
N ASN A 259 -9.92 -4.69 28.73
CA ASN A 259 -9.38 -5.66 27.76
C ASN A 259 -10.45 -6.45 26.99
N ASN A 260 -11.64 -5.89 26.79
CA ASN A 260 -12.73 -6.50 26.04
C ASN A 260 -13.04 -5.69 24.78
N TYR A 261 -12.82 -6.29 23.60
CA TYR A 261 -13.16 -5.72 22.30
C TYR A 261 -14.61 -5.22 22.24
N ALA A 262 -15.56 -6.02 22.73
CA ALA A 262 -16.99 -5.72 22.63
C ALA A 262 -17.35 -4.44 23.42
N ARG A 263 -16.69 -4.18 24.56
CA ARG A 263 -16.86 -2.91 25.28
C ARG A 263 -16.36 -1.72 24.47
N GLY A 264 -15.18 -1.87 23.87
CA GLY A 264 -14.58 -0.84 23.03
C GLY A 264 -15.37 -0.55 21.75
N HIS A 265 -16.07 -1.54 21.20
CA HIS A 265 -16.77 -1.43 19.92
C HIS A 265 -18.28 -1.17 20.06
N TYR A 266 -18.97 -1.91 20.95
CA TYR A 266 -20.43 -1.96 20.98
C TYR A 266 -21.07 -1.15 22.11
N THR A 267 -20.48 -1.11 23.31
CA THR A 267 -21.08 -0.45 24.48
C THR A 267 -20.42 0.90 24.77
N ILE A 268 -19.31 0.90 25.49
CA ILE A 268 -18.63 2.12 25.96
C ILE A 268 -18.11 2.97 24.79
N GLY A 269 -17.57 2.34 23.75
CA GLY A 269 -17.05 3.07 22.59
C GLY A 269 -18.11 3.90 21.85
N LYS A 270 -19.36 3.42 21.80
CA LYS A 270 -20.46 4.15 21.15
C LYS A 270 -20.83 5.44 21.87
N GLU A 271 -20.55 5.55 23.16
CA GLU A 271 -20.84 6.76 23.93
C GLU A 271 -19.90 7.92 23.56
N ILE A 272 -18.66 7.61 23.15
CA ILE A 272 -17.62 8.61 22.92
C ILE A 272 -17.30 8.85 21.43
N ILE A 273 -17.70 7.93 20.54
CA ILE A 273 -17.33 8.00 19.11
C ILE A 273 -17.77 9.30 18.44
N ASP A 274 -18.98 9.79 18.72
CA ASP A 274 -19.50 11.03 18.13
C ASP A 274 -18.67 12.25 18.54
N LEU A 275 -18.20 12.28 19.80
CA LEU A 275 -17.31 13.33 20.29
C LEU A 275 -15.96 13.29 19.56
N VAL A 276 -15.38 12.09 19.40
CA VAL A 276 -14.10 11.92 18.69
C VAL A 276 -14.21 12.36 17.23
N LEU A 277 -15.28 11.96 16.54
CA LEU A 277 -15.54 12.35 15.16
C LEU A 277 -15.74 13.86 15.01
N ASP A 278 -16.42 14.53 15.95
CA ASP A 278 -16.55 16.00 15.93
C ASP A 278 -15.18 16.70 16.07
N ARG A 279 -14.30 16.18 16.93
CA ARG A 279 -12.93 16.73 17.07
C ARG A 279 -12.07 16.49 15.84
N LEU A 280 -12.15 15.29 15.25
CA LEU A 280 -11.45 14.97 13.99
C LEU A 280 -11.97 15.84 12.84
N ARG A 281 -13.28 16.09 12.79
CA ARG A 281 -13.90 16.99 11.81
C ARG A 281 -13.37 18.40 11.92
N LYS A 282 -13.32 18.97 13.13
CA LYS A 282 -12.73 20.29 13.38
C LYS A 282 -11.27 20.40 12.92
N LEU A 283 -10.47 19.35 13.13
CA LEU A 283 -9.10 19.31 12.62
C LEU A 283 -9.05 19.18 11.10
N SER A 284 -9.93 18.38 10.50
CA SER A 284 -10.01 18.22 9.06
C SER A 284 -10.42 19.53 8.35
N ASP A 285 -11.32 20.31 8.97
CA ASP A 285 -11.76 21.62 8.46
C ASP A 285 -10.64 22.67 8.50
N GLN A 286 -9.66 22.50 9.40
CA GLN A 286 -8.45 23.32 9.47
C GLN A 286 -7.37 22.91 8.46
N CYS A 287 -7.56 21.80 7.74
CA CYS A 287 -6.63 21.32 6.72
C CYS A 287 -7.06 21.80 5.34
N THR A 288 -6.11 22.32 4.57
CA THR A 288 -6.36 22.75 3.18
C THR A 288 -6.30 21.59 2.19
N GLY A 289 -5.55 20.53 2.53
CA GLY A 289 -5.31 19.36 1.69
C GLY A 289 -5.03 18.10 2.51
N LEU A 290 -5.96 17.72 3.39
CA LEU A 290 -5.85 16.50 4.20
C LEU A 290 -5.53 15.28 3.32
N GLN A 291 -4.38 14.64 3.56
CA GLN A 291 -3.99 13.41 2.87
C GLN A 291 -4.69 12.20 3.47
N GLY A 292 -4.69 12.09 4.80
CA GLY A 292 -5.10 10.89 5.49
C GLY A 292 -4.96 10.94 7.01
N PHE A 293 -5.19 9.79 7.61
CA PHE A 293 -5.10 9.55 9.05
C PHE A 293 -3.99 8.55 9.36
N LEU A 294 -3.23 8.82 10.41
CA LEU A 294 -2.25 7.90 10.99
C LEU A 294 -2.80 7.41 12.33
N ILE A 295 -3.10 6.13 12.46
CA ILE A 295 -3.81 5.58 13.60
C ILE A 295 -2.86 4.70 14.41
N PHE A 296 -2.67 5.06 15.68
CA PHE A 296 -1.76 4.36 16.59
C PHE A 296 -2.60 3.63 17.63
N HIS A 297 -2.46 2.31 17.69
CA HIS A 297 -3.27 1.48 18.59
C HIS A 297 -2.57 0.15 18.90
N SER A 298 -3.18 -0.63 19.82
CA SER A 298 -2.76 -2.00 20.11
C SER A 298 -3.84 -3.00 19.71
N PHE A 299 -3.45 -4.16 19.22
CA PHE A 299 -4.40 -5.26 18.99
C PHE A 299 -4.90 -5.92 20.29
N GLY A 300 -4.09 -5.92 21.34
CA GLY A 300 -4.41 -6.61 22.59
C GLY A 300 -5.42 -5.90 23.50
N GLY A 301 -5.40 -4.57 23.56
CA GLY A 301 -6.23 -3.80 24.50
C GLY A 301 -7.66 -3.64 24.01
N GLY A 302 -8.65 -3.59 24.92
CA GLY A 302 -10.07 -3.44 24.57
C GLY A 302 -10.39 -2.12 23.85
N THR A 303 -9.81 -1.01 24.30
CA THR A 303 -9.92 0.30 23.62
C THR A 303 -9.15 0.28 22.30
N GLY A 304 -7.89 -0.16 22.33
CA GLY A 304 -7.02 -0.17 21.16
C GLY A 304 -7.52 -1.06 20.02
N SER A 305 -8.27 -2.12 20.33
CA SER A 305 -8.89 -3.01 19.35
C SER A 305 -10.29 -2.50 18.98
N GLY A 306 -11.25 -2.61 19.91
CA GLY A 306 -12.67 -2.35 19.66
C GLY A 306 -12.99 -0.93 19.23
N PHE A 307 -12.45 0.07 19.94
CA PHE A 307 -12.72 1.46 19.60
C PHE A 307 -12.04 1.87 18.29
N THR A 308 -10.86 1.32 18.00
CA THR A 308 -10.17 1.56 16.71
C THR A 308 -10.97 1.00 15.55
N SER A 309 -11.47 -0.23 15.65
CA SER A 309 -12.35 -0.83 14.64
C SER A 309 -13.58 0.04 14.38
N LEU A 310 -14.27 0.47 15.44
CA LEU A 310 -15.42 1.37 15.34
C LEU A 310 -15.04 2.71 14.68
N LEU A 311 -13.89 3.28 15.05
CA LEU A 311 -13.40 4.52 14.47
C LEU A 311 -13.07 4.37 12.98
N MET A 312 -12.45 3.26 12.59
CA MET A 312 -12.07 2.96 11.20
C MET A 312 -13.27 2.83 10.27
N GLU A 313 -14.34 2.17 10.72
CA GLU A 313 -15.62 2.12 10.00
C GLU A 313 -16.17 3.52 9.76
N ARG A 314 -16.24 4.34 10.82
CA ARG A 314 -16.79 5.71 10.74
C ARG A 314 -15.93 6.63 9.88
N LEU A 315 -14.60 6.52 9.99
CA LEU A 315 -13.67 7.28 9.14
C LEU A 315 -13.79 6.88 7.67
N SER A 316 -14.05 5.61 7.38
CA SER A 316 -14.27 5.14 6.01
C SER A 316 -15.58 5.68 5.42
N VAL A 317 -16.63 5.83 6.24
CA VAL A 317 -17.89 6.47 5.83
C VAL A 317 -17.72 7.96 5.56
N ASP A 318 -17.13 8.71 6.51
CA ASP A 318 -17.00 10.17 6.41
C ASP A 318 -15.88 10.60 5.45
N TYR A 319 -14.79 9.82 5.37
CA TYR A 319 -13.56 10.16 4.64
C TYR A 319 -13.07 9.04 3.70
N GLY A 320 -13.98 8.34 3.01
CA GLY A 320 -13.65 7.15 2.21
C GLY A 320 -12.58 7.29 1.11
N LYS A 321 -12.23 8.51 0.68
CA LYS A 321 -11.15 8.76 -0.30
C LYS A 321 -9.79 9.05 0.34
N LYS A 322 -9.72 9.17 1.66
CA LYS A 322 -8.51 9.53 2.40
C LYS A 322 -7.79 8.28 2.86
N SER A 323 -6.47 8.30 2.77
CA SER A 323 -5.64 7.17 3.17
C SER A 323 -5.66 7.01 4.69
N LYS A 324 -5.72 5.76 5.18
CA LYS A 324 -5.66 5.43 6.60
C LYS A 324 -4.53 4.44 6.80
N LEU A 325 -3.50 4.86 7.53
CA LEU A 325 -2.36 4.01 7.88
C LEU A 325 -2.41 3.69 9.36
N GLU A 326 -2.12 2.44 9.69
CA GLU A 326 -2.12 1.97 11.08
C GLU A 326 -0.70 1.69 11.56
N PHE A 327 -0.46 1.98 12.83
CA PHE A 327 0.70 1.54 13.59
C PHE A 327 0.17 0.69 14.74
N SER A 328 0.19 -0.61 14.54
CA SER A 328 -0.52 -1.57 15.38
C SER A 328 0.47 -2.37 16.22
N VAL A 329 0.34 -2.27 17.54
CA VAL A 329 1.14 -3.07 18.47
C VAL A 329 0.59 -4.49 18.53
N TYR A 330 1.39 -5.44 18.04
CA TYR A 330 1.11 -6.86 18.05
C TYR A 330 1.40 -7.46 19.45
N PRO A 331 0.52 -8.31 19.98
CA PRO A 331 0.65 -8.86 21.32
C PRO A 331 1.76 -9.90 21.42
N ALA A 332 2.63 -9.75 22.42
CA ALA A 332 3.73 -10.66 22.69
C ALA A 332 3.38 -11.59 23.87
N PRO A 333 3.42 -12.92 23.74
CA PRO A 333 3.05 -13.84 24.82
C PRO A 333 3.83 -13.65 26.13
N GLN A 334 5.08 -13.17 26.07
CA GLN A 334 5.94 -13.00 27.25
C GLN A 334 5.68 -11.69 28.01
N ILE A 335 5.09 -10.70 27.34
CA ILE A 335 4.87 -9.33 27.86
C ILE A 335 3.35 -9.02 27.92
N SER A 336 2.51 -9.97 27.48
CA SER A 336 1.06 -9.88 27.46
C SER A 336 0.51 -9.65 28.86
N THR A 337 -0.34 -8.64 29.00
CA THR A 337 -0.98 -8.29 30.28
C THR A 337 -2.38 -8.87 30.38
N ALA A 338 -2.97 -9.29 29.26
CA ALA A 338 -4.32 -9.84 29.21
C ALA A 338 -4.39 -11.19 28.48
N VAL A 339 -5.08 -12.14 29.10
CA VAL A 339 -5.24 -13.51 28.56
C VAL A 339 -6.05 -13.52 27.26
N VAL A 340 -6.96 -12.55 27.09
CA VAL A 340 -7.90 -12.46 25.96
C VAL A 340 -7.37 -11.64 24.78
N GLU A 341 -6.09 -11.23 24.80
CA GLU A 341 -5.46 -10.48 23.69
C GLU A 341 -5.62 -11.17 22.31
N PRO A 342 -5.52 -12.52 22.17
CA PRO A 342 -5.76 -13.16 20.88
C PRO A 342 -7.17 -12.93 20.32
N TYR A 343 -8.20 -12.93 21.18
CA TYR A 343 -9.57 -12.61 20.73
C TYR A 343 -9.67 -11.19 20.21
N ASN A 344 -9.20 -10.22 20.99
CA ASN A 344 -9.24 -8.81 20.60
C ASN A 344 -8.49 -8.57 19.29
N SER A 345 -7.38 -9.27 19.09
CA SER A 345 -6.53 -9.13 17.91
C SER A 345 -7.16 -9.70 16.64
N ILE A 346 -7.83 -10.86 16.71
CA ILE A 346 -8.57 -11.41 15.56
C ILE A 346 -9.73 -10.49 15.20
N LEU A 347 -10.53 -10.09 16.19
CA LEU A 347 -11.73 -9.28 15.97
C LEU A 347 -11.41 -7.91 15.38
N THR A 348 -10.36 -7.25 15.88
CA THR A 348 -9.95 -5.96 15.33
C THR A 348 -9.36 -6.09 13.94
N THR A 349 -8.55 -7.11 13.68
CA THR A 349 -7.96 -7.34 12.35
C THR A 349 -9.06 -7.57 11.31
N HIS A 350 -10.02 -8.46 11.61
CA HIS A 350 -11.15 -8.73 10.72
C HIS A 350 -11.92 -7.46 10.34
N THR A 351 -12.30 -6.65 11.34
CA THR A 351 -13.10 -5.44 11.11
C THR A 351 -12.30 -4.29 10.48
N THR A 352 -10.99 -4.17 10.74
CA THR A 352 -10.17 -3.10 10.13
C THR A 352 -9.61 -3.47 8.77
N LEU A 353 -9.61 -4.75 8.37
CA LEU A 353 -9.01 -5.23 7.12
C LEU A 353 -9.57 -4.53 5.86
N GLU A 354 -10.87 -4.26 5.82
CA GLU A 354 -11.49 -3.56 4.68
C GLU A 354 -11.32 -2.05 4.72
N HIS A 355 -10.91 -1.51 5.86
CA HIS A 355 -10.86 -0.08 6.11
C HIS A 355 -9.43 0.46 6.15
N SER A 356 -8.43 -0.36 6.41
CA SER A 356 -7.03 0.04 6.43
C SER A 356 -6.41 0.00 5.03
N ASP A 357 -5.64 1.02 4.67
CA ASP A 357 -4.90 1.01 3.40
C ASP A 357 -3.53 0.33 3.55
N CYS A 358 -2.93 0.41 4.75
CA CYS A 358 -1.66 -0.22 5.10
C CYS A 358 -1.41 -0.15 6.61
N ALA A 359 -1.05 -1.29 7.20
CA ALA A 359 -0.91 -1.46 8.64
C ALA A 359 0.51 -1.92 9.00
N PHE A 360 1.27 -1.07 9.67
CA PHE A 360 2.61 -1.37 10.18
C PHE A 360 2.49 -2.10 11.52
N MET A 361 2.78 -3.40 11.49
CA MET A 361 2.80 -4.22 12.70
C MET A 361 4.09 -4.02 13.48
N VAL A 362 3.94 -3.94 14.80
CA VAL A 362 5.03 -3.71 15.74
C VAL A 362 4.92 -4.72 16.88
N ASP A 363 5.83 -5.69 16.93
CA ASP A 363 5.84 -6.75 17.94
C ASP A 363 6.65 -6.33 19.16
N ASN A 364 5.99 -6.30 20.32
CA ASN A 364 6.64 -5.98 21.59
C ASN A 364 7.79 -6.94 21.92
N GLU A 365 7.69 -8.22 21.56
CA GLU A 365 8.76 -9.21 21.83
C GLU A 365 10.01 -8.92 21.00
N ALA A 366 9.81 -8.61 19.71
CA ALA A 366 10.90 -8.29 18.80
C ALA A 366 11.65 -7.04 19.25
N ILE A 367 10.93 -5.98 19.63
CA ILE A 367 11.54 -4.74 20.13
C ILE A 367 12.23 -4.98 21.47
N TYR A 368 11.65 -5.79 22.37
CA TYR A 368 12.29 -6.15 23.63
C TYR A 368 13.62 -6.87 23.40
N ASP A 369 13.66 -7.83 22.48
CA ASP A 369 14.85 -8.56 22.09
C ASP A 369 15.91 -7.62 21.48
N ILE A 370 15.50 -6.67 20.63
CA ILE A 370 16.39 -5.64 20.05
C ILE A 370 16.98 -4.74 21.15
N CYS A 371 16.14 -4.21 22.05
CA CYS A 371 16.61 -3.38 23.16
C CYS A 371 17.60 -4.12 24.06
N ARG A 372 17.34 -5.40 24.35
CA ARG A 372 18.22 -6.20 25.19
C ARG A 372 19.55 -6.52 24.54
N ARG A 373 19.54 -6.87 23.24
CA ARG A 373 20.73 -7.31 22.50
C ARG A 373 21.59 -6.15 22.02
N ASN A 374 20.97 -5.11 21.47
CA ASN A 374 21.67 -4.04 20.78
C ASN A 374 21.93 -2.82 21.68
N LEU A 375 21.03 -2.55 22.64
CA LEU A 375 21.15 -1.42 23.57
C LEU A 375 21.73 -1.84 24.95
N ASP A 376 22.00 -3.13 25.15
CA ASP A 376 22.51 -3.71 26.40
C ASP A 376 21.62 -3.44 27.62
N ILE A 377 20.30 -3.29 27.41
CA ILE A 377 19.32 -3.06 28.49
C ILE A 377 18.82 -4.41 29.01
N GLU A 378 19.16 -4.79 30.24
CA GLU A 378 18.75 -6.09 30.79
C GLU A 378 17.23 -6.28 30.89
N ARG A 379 16.51 -5.20 31.27
CA ARG A 379 15.05 -5.18 31.44
C ARG A 379 14.44 -3.92 30.79
N PRO A 380 14.21 -3.94 29.47
CA PRO A 380 13.54 -2.86 28.76
C PRO A 380 12.18 -2.52 29.36
N THR A 381 11.92 -1.23 29.55
CA THR A 381 10.61 -0.68 29.95
C THR A 381 9.81 -0.21 28.74
N TYR A 382 8.51 0.07 28.90
CA TYR A 382 7.70 0.68 27.84
C TYR A 382 8.26 2.01 27.33
N THR A 383 8.96 2.79 28.16
CA THR A 383 9.64 4.01 27.70
C THR A 383 10.76 3.69 26.72
N ASN A 384 11.55 2.64 26.96
CA ASN A 384 12.63 2.23 26.05
C ASN A 384 12.05 1.70 24.72
N LEU A 385 11.02 0.85 24.80
CA LEU A 385 10.31 0.30 23.65
C LEU A 385 9.71 1.42 22.79
N ASN A 386 8.95 2.33 23.40
CA ASN A 386 8.29 3.44 22.71
C ASN A 386 9.28 4.43 22.09
N ARG A 387 10.46 4.64 22.68
CA ARG A 387 11.52 5.45 22.06
C ARG A 387 12.06 4.79 20.79
N LEU A 388 12.28 3.48 20.78
CA LEU A 388 12.68 2.79 19.55
C LEU A 388 11.57 2.85 18.49
N ILE A 389 10.32 2.58 18.86
CA ILE A 389 9.16 2.72 17.97
C ILE A 389 9.08 4.13 17.40
N SER A 390 9.26 5.17 18.22
CA SER A 390 9.20 6.56 17.77
C SER A 390 10.23 6.87 16.68
N GLN A 391 11.42 6.27 16.71
CA GLN A 391 12.45 6.44 15.68
C GLN A 391 12.06 5.80 14.36
N VAL A 392 11.41 4.64 14.42
CA VAL A 392 10.88 3.93 13.26
C VAL A 392 9.75 4.75 12.63
N VAL A 393 8.76 5.14 13.43
CA VAL A 393 7.62 5.97 12.99
C VAL A 393 8.12 7.30 12.42
N SER A 394 9.12 7.91 13.06
CA SER A 394 9.76 9.12 12.57
C SER A 394 10.41 8.93 11.20
N SER A 395 11.05 7.78 10.98
CA SER A 395 11.68 7.46 9.69
C SER A 395 10.66 7.21 8.58
N ILE A 396 9.52 6.58 8.90
CA ILE A 396 8.41 6.35 7.97
C ILE A 396 7.74 7.68 7.60
N THR A 397 7.48 8.54 8.58
CA THR A 397 6.81 9.85 8.36
C THR A 397 7.75 10.97 7.93
N ALA A 398 9.07 10.73 7.90
CA ALA A 398 10.06 11.74 7.55
C ALA A 398 9.85 12.32 6.15
N SER A 399 9.38 11.50 5.20
CA SER A 399 9.08 11.94 3.82
C SER A 399 7.90 12.93 3.73
N LEU A 400 7.05 12.96 4.77
CA LEU A 400 5.90 13.86 4.86
C LEU A 400 6.23 15.16 5.59
N ARG A 401 7.25 15.15 6.46
CA ARG A 401 7.63 16.27 7.34
C ARG A 401 8.80 17.08 6.81
N PHE A 402 9.68 16.45 6.02
CA PHE A 402 10.87 17.06 5.46
C PHE A 402 10.86 16.98 3.94
N ASP A 403 11.49 17.96 3.31
CA ASP A 403 11.80 17.87 1.90
C ASP A 403 13.02 16.95 1.69
N GLY A 404 12.83 15.89 0.92
CA GLY A 404 13.86 14.92 0.54
C GLY A 404 14.01 14.83 -0.99
N ALA A 405 15.11 14.22 -1.42
CA ALA A 405 15.39 14.02 -2.85
C ALA A 405 14.39 13.06 -3.52
N LEU A 406 13.78 12.17 -2.72
CA LEU A 406 12.78 11.21 -3.17
C LEU A 406 11.74 11.02 -2.06
N ASN A 407 10.74 11.90 -2.04
CA ASN A 407 9.65 11.86 -1.07
C ASN A 407 8.61 10.82 -1.50
N VAL A 408 8.24 9.94 -0.56
CA VAL A 408 7.14 9.00 -0.71
C VAL A 408 5.91 9.60 -0.01
N ASP A 409 4.84 9.83 -0.77
CA ASP A 409 3.54 10.26 -0.23
C ASP A 409 2.79 9.10 0.45
N LEU A 410 1.79 9.40 1.30
CA LEU A 410 0.93 8.37 1.92
C LEU A 410 0.29 7.41 0.89
N THR A 411 -0.25 7.95 -0.20
CA THR A 411 -0.81 7.14 -1.30
C THR A 411 0.26 6.34 -2.04
N GLU A 412 1.52 6.82 -2.04
CA GLU A 412 2.63 6.08 -2.62
C GLU A 412 3.06 4.92 -1.71
N PHE A 413 2.88 4.95 -0.39
CA PHE A 413 3.08 3.77 0.45
C PHE A 413 2.15 2.63 0.05
N GLN A 414 0.85 2.90 -0.11
CA GLN A 414 -0.10 1.91 -0.61
C GLN A 414 0.31 1.37 -1.99
N THR A 415 0.55 2.26 -2.95
CA THR A 415 0.91 1.85 -4.33
C THR A 415 2.23 1.07 -4.40
N ASN A 416 3.18 1.34 -3.50
CA ASN A 416 4.51 0.73 -3.53
C ASN A 416 4.62 -0.55 -2.68
N LEU A 417 3.88 -0.65 -1.58
CA LEU A 417 4.00 -1.75 -0.61
C LEU A 417 2.84 -2.74 -0.69
N VAL A 418 1.67 -2.34 -1.18
CA VAL A 418 0.44 -3.14 -1.12
C VAL A 418 0.03 -3.57 -2.53
N PRO A 419 0.49 -4.75 -3.00
CA PRO A 419 0.11 -5.26 -4.32
C PRO A 419 -1.35 -5.73 -4.36
N TYR A 420 -1.84 -6.30 -3.26
CA TYR A 420 -3.21 -6.79 -3.09
C TYR A 420 -3.85 -6.10 -1.88
N PRO A 421 -5.10 -5.62 -1.99
CA PRO A 421 -5.74 -4.86 -0.90
C PRO A 421 -5.77 -5.56 0.45
N ARG A 422 -5.94 -6.89 0.51
CA ARG A 422 -5.94 -7.67 1.78
C ARG A 422 -4.53 -7.87 2.35
N ILE A 423 -3.50 -7.84 1.51
CA ILE A 423 -2.10 -8.08 1.90
C ILE A 423 -1.40 -6.73 2.12
N HIS A 424 -1.85 -6.01 3.14
CA HIS A 424 -1.40 -4.64 3.42
C HIS A 424 -0.59 -4.51 4.71
N PHE A 425 0.05 -5.60 5.17
CA PHE A 425 0.83 -5.64 6.41
C PHE A 425 2.35 -5.69 6.13
N PRO A 426 3.01 -4.56 5.82
CA PRO A 426 4.45 -4.55 5.62
C PRO A 426 5.21 -4.78 6.93
N LEU A 427 6.22 -5.65 6.85
CA LEU A 427 7.22 -5.82 7.89
C LEU A 427 8.11 -4.57 7.95
N THR A 428 8.32 -4.05 9.16
CA THR A 428 9.21 -2.92 9.39
C THR A 428 10.53 -3.38 10.01
N THR A 429 11.64 -2.86 9.50
CA THR A 429 12.98 -3.14 10.03
C THR A 429 13.77 -1.84 10.11
N TYR A 430 14.54 -1.64 11.18
CA TYR A 430 15.30 -0.42 11.36
C TYR A 430 16.76 -0.71 11.67
N ALA A 431 17.65 0.00 10.99
CA ALA A 431 19.08 -0.07 11.24
C ALA A 431 19.72 1.32 11.07
N PRO A 432 20.68 1.70 11.91
CA PRO A 432 21.20 0.90 13.01
C PRO A 432 20.54 1.18 14.36
N VAL A 433 20.59 0.17 15.23
CA VAL A 433 20.23 0.28 16.64
C VAL A 433 21.50 0.06 17.44
N ILE A 434 22.08 1.14 17.97
CA ILE A 434 23.35 1.13 18.72
C ILE A 434 23.16 1.90 20.04
N SER A 435 23.72 1.36 21.13
CA SER A 435 23.75 2.03 22.42
C SER A 435 24.62 3.29 22.40
N ALA A 436 24.26 4.30 23.21
CA ALA A 436 25.05 5.54 23.32
C ALA A 436 26.53 5.31 23.68
N GLU A 437 26.85 4.22 24.37
CA GLU A 437 28.22 3.84 24.77
C GLU A 437 29.06 3.28 23.61
N LYS A 438 28.45 2.47 22.73
CA LYS A 438 29.13 1.80 21.60
C LYS A 438 29.34 2.73 20.39
N ALA A 439 28.67 3.89 20.37
CA ALA A 439 28.66 4.85 19.26
C ALA A 439 30.05 5.32 18.78
N TYR A 440 31.03 5.40 19.67
CA TYR A 440 32.36 5.96 19.34
C TYR A 440 33.26 4.99 18.58
N HIS A 441 32.95 3.70 18.59
CA HIS A 441 33.82 2.67 18.05
C HIS A 441 33.47 2.26 16.62
N GLU A 442 32.23 2.47 16.17
CA GLU A 442 31.73 1.93 14.90
C GLU A 442 30.96 3.00 14.10
N GLN A 443 31.56 3.46 12.99
CA GLN A 443 30.82 4.19 11.96
C GLN A 443 30.41 3.20 10.87
N MET A 444 29.12 2.93 10.75
CA MET A 444 28.62 2.04 9.70
C MET A 444 28.41 2.76 8.38
N SER A 445 28.86 2.11 7.33
CA SER A 445 28.66 2.48 5.93
C SER A 445 27.21 2.26 5.49
N VAL A 446 26.84 2.84 4.35
CA VAL A 446 25.51 2.59 3.74
C VAL A 446 25.31 1.10 3.48
N SER A 447 26.34 0.41 2.98
CA SER A 447 26.22 -1.03 2.70
C SER A 447 25.98 -1.87 3.94
N GLU A 448 26.61 -1.54 5.07
CA GLU A 448 26.43 -2.29 6.33
C GLU A 448 25.03 -2.12 6.87
N ILE A 449 24.54 -0.88 6.98
CA ILE A 449 23.16 -0.64 7.48
C ILE A 449 22.10 -1.26 6.56
N THR A 450 22.31 -1.24 5.23
CA THR A 450 21.40 -1.91 4.28
C THR A 450 21.43 -3.43 4.47
N ASN A 451 22.60 -4.02 4.72
CA ASN A 451 22.70 -5.45 5.00
C ASN A 451 21.99 -5.83 6.30
N SER A 452 22.14 -5.02 7.35
CA SER A 452 21.48 -5.23 8.65
C SER A 452 19.95 -5.18 8.54
N CYS A 453 19.37 -4.47 7.57
CA CYS A 453 17.92 -4.51 7.33
C CYS A 453 17.40 -5.88 6.90
N PHE A 454 18.23 -6.74 6.32
CA PHE A 454 17.83 -8.10 5.90
C PHE A 454 18.17 -9.16 6.95
N GLU A 455 18.65 -8.75 8.11
CA GLU A 455 18.87 -9.65 9.24
C GLU A 455 17.60 -9.76 10.07
N PRO A 456 17.06 -10.98 10.28
CA PRO A 456 15.83 -11.18 11.06
C PRO A 456 15.92 -10.61 12.48
N ALA A 457 17.13 -10.49 13.01
CA ALA A 457 17.42 -9.95 14.34
C ALA A 457 17.03 -8.48 14.52
N ASN A 458 16.90 -7.71 13.44
CA ASN A 458 16.55 -6.29 13.46
C ASN A 458 15.09 -6.02 13.05
N SER A 459 14.35 -7.06 12.65
CA SER A 459 12.94 -6.97 12.27
C SER A 459 12.08 -6.60 13.48
N MET A 460 11.10 -5.73 13.28
CA MET A 460 10.16 -5.28 14.32
C MET A 460 9.02 -6.28 14.56
N VAL A 461 8.93 -7.35 13.76
CA VAL A 461 8.01 -8.47 13.97
C VAL A 461 8.81 -9.75 13.94
N LYS A 462 8.50 -10.66 14.87
CA LYS A 462 9.17 -11.96 14.97
C LYS A 462 8.66 -12.91 13.87
N CYS A 463 9.29 -12.87 12.72
CA CYS A 463 9.14 -13.84 11.64
C CYS A 463 10.51 -14.07 10.99
N ASP A 464 10.68 -15.19 10.29
CA ASP A 464 11.88 -15.38 9.46
C ASP A 464 11.57 -15.05 7.99
N PRO A 465 12.04 -13.90 7.47
CA PRO A 465 11.82 -13.52 6.08
C PRO A 465 12.46 -14.48 5.06
N ARG A 466 13.31 -15.42 5.51
CA ARG A 466 13.91 -16.45 4.65
C ARG A 466 12.94 -17.58 4.30
N HIS A 467 11.89 -17.77 5.09
CA HIS A 467 10.82 -18.73 4.80
C HIS A 467 9.72 -18.15 3.91
N GLY A 468 9.77 -16.85 3.60
CA GLY A 468 8.82 -16.18 2.74
C GLY A 468 9.46 -15.59 1.49
N LYS A 469 8.60 -15.00 0.66
CA LYS A 469 9.00 -14.23 -0.52
C LYS A 469 8.67 -12.76 -0.31
N TYR A 470 9.50 -11.89 -0.86
CA TYR A 470 9.28 -10.45 -0.85
C TYR A 470 8.41 -10.05 -2.05
N MET A 471 7.31 -9.36 -1.78
CA MET A 471 6.46 -8.76 -2.81
C MET A 471 6.94 -7.33 -3.13
N ALA A 472 7.30 -6.58 -2.09
CA ALA A 472 7.76 -5.21 -2.21
C ALA A 472 8.75 -4.85 -1.10
N CYS A 473 9.70 -3.97 -1.39
CA CYS A 473 10.67 -3.47 -0.43
C CYS A 473 10.92 -1.98 -0.67
N CYS A 474 10.78 -1.17 0.37
CA CYS A 474 11.08 0.26 0.39
C CYS A 474 12.15 0.53 1.43
N LEU A 475 13.25 1.17 1.03
CA LEU A 475 14.36 1.57 1.90
C LEU A 475 14.32 3.09 2.07
N LEU A 476 14.03 3.54 3.28
CA LEU A 476 13.94 4.96 3.66
C LEU A 476 15.21 5.35 4.42
N TYR A 477 16.16 5.94 3.70
CA TYR A 477 17.43 6.41 4.27
C TYR A 477 17.30 7.81 4.86
N ARG A 478 17.98 8.04 5.97
CA ARG A 478 18.12 9.34 6.64
C ARG A 478 19.58 9.67 6.93
N GLY A 479 19.96 10.92 6.74
CA GLY A 479 21.27 11.47 7.08
C GLY A 479 22.26 11.54 5.91
N ASP A 480 23.55 11.40 6.21
CA ASP A 480 24.63 11.48 5.22
C ASP A 480 24.68 10.21 4.36
N VAL A 481 23.87 10.20 3.30
CA VAL A 481 23.68 9.05 2.41
C VAL A 481 23.82 9.48 0.95
N VAL A 482 24.80 8.89 0.26
CA VAL A 482 25.06 9.14 -1.15
C VAL A 482 24.23 8.18 -2.01
N PRO A 483 23.41 8.66 -2.98
CA PRO A 483 22.56 7.79 -3.81
C PRO A 483 23.32 6.69 -4.57
N LYS A 484 24.58 6.96 -4.95
CA LYS A 484 25.46 5.98 -5.62
C LYS A 484 25.72 4.76 -4.74
N ASP A 485 25.98 4.99 -3.45
CA ASP A 485 26.31 3.93 -2.50
C ASP A 485 25.08 3.09 -2.17
N VAL A 486 23.89 3.72 -2.12
CA VAL A 486 22.61 3.02 -1.98
C VAL A 486 22.37 2.07 -3.15
N ASN A 487 22.56 2.53 -4.38
CA ASN A 487 22.39 1.68 -5.57
C ASN A 487 23.39 0.51 -5.58
N ALA A 488 24.63 0.73 -5.15
CA ALA A 488 25.63 -0.34 -5.02
C ALA A 488 25.26 -1.35 -3.93
N ALA A 489 24.76 -0.88 -2.78
CA ALA A 489 24.30 -1.74 -1.69
C ALA A 489 23.10 -2.60 -2.12
N ILE A 490 22.10 -2.00 -2.79
CA ILE A 490 20.93 -2.73 -3.32
C ILE A 490 21.35 -3.75 -4.38
N ALA A 491 22.28 -3.40 -5.27
CA ALA A 491 22.81 -4.34 -6.25
C ALA A 491 23.46 -5.55 -5.59
N ALA A 492 24.24 -5.34 -4.51
CA ALA A 492 24.83 -6.44 -3.74
C ALA A 492 23.76 -7.30 -3.05
N ILE A 493 22.75 -6.68 -2.43
CA ILE A 493 21.61 -7.36 -1.80
C ILE A 493 20.88 -8.27 -2.81
N LYS A 494 20.61 -7.79 -4.02
CA LYS A 494 19.94 -8.56 -5.07
C LYS A 494 20.71 -9.81 -5.52
N THR A 495 22.03 -9.87 -5.30
CA THR A 495 22.82 -11.07 -5.63
C THR A 495 22.76 -12.16 -4.57
N LYS A 496 22.23 -11.85 -3.37
CA LYS A 496 22.14 -12.83 -2.27
C LYS A 496 20.98 -13.79 -2.50
N ARG A 497 21.29 -15.09 -2.52
CA ARG A 497 20.29 -16.17 -2.70
C ARG A 497 19.25 -16.26 -1.58
N SER A 498 19.56 -15.74 -0.40
CA SER A 498 18.66 -15.76 0.76
C SER A 498 17.49 -14.76 0.66
N ILE A 499 17.49 -13.89 -0.36
CA ILE A 499 16.47 -12.86 -0.54
C ILE A 499 15.73 -13.21 -1.83
N GLN A 500 14.55 -13.80 -1.68
CA GLN A 500 13.72 -14.24 -2.80
C GLN A 500 12.57 -13.25 -2.98
N PHE A 501 12.40 -12.76 -4.20
CA PHE A 501 11.24 -11.97 -4.58
C PHE A 501 10.26 -12.88 -5.32
N VAL A 502 8.98 -12.51 -5.27
CA VAL A 502 7.95 -13.11 -6.13
C VAL A 502 8.30 -12.89 -7.60
N ASP A 503 7.97 -13.86 -8.46
CA ASP A 503 8.30 -13.90 -9.88
C ASP A 503 7.70 -12.74 -10.70
N TRP A 504 6.49 -12.32 -10.36
CA TRP A 504 5.78 -11.20 -10.98
C TRP A 504 6.31 -9.82 -10.55
N CYS A 505 7.23 -9.73 -9.58
CA CYS A 505 7.86 -8.49 -9.13
C CYS A 505 9.39 -8.47 -9.27
N PRO A 506 9.95 -8.39 -10.50
CA PRO A 506 11.40 -8.42 -10.73
C PRO A 506 12.16 -7.14 -10.31
N THR A 507 11.47 -6.05 -9.93
CA THR A 507 12.09 -4.76 -9.54
C THR A 507 11.57 -4.19 -8.22
N GLY A 508 11.48 -5.05 -7.19
CA GLY A 508 10.82 -4.75 -5.91
C GLY A 508 11.49 -3.76 -4.95
N PHE A 509 12.47 -2.94 -5.36
CA PHE A 509 13.13 -1.97 -4.46
C PHE A 509 12.77 -0.52 -4.76
N LYS A 510 12.21 0.17 -3.77
CA LYS A 510 11.98 1.61 -3.74
C LYS A 510 12.94 2.26 -2.74
N VAL A 511 13.38 3.48 -3.03
CA VAL A 511 14.41 4.17 -2.23
C VAL A 511 13.96 5.58 -1.92
N GLY A 512 13.79 5.90 -0.64
CA GLY A 512 13.65 7.28 -0.15
C GLY A 512 14.96 7.75 0.47
N ILE A 513 15.36 9.01 0.23
CA ILE A 513 16.55 9.60 0.86
C ILE A 513 16.19 10.98 1.41
N ASN A 514 16.35 11.12 2.72
CA ASN A 514 16.29 12.38 3.43
C ASN A 514 17.68 12.72 3.99
N TYR A 515 18.18 13.91 3.70
CA TYR A 515 19.53 14.33 4.10
C TYR A 515 19.64 14.77 5.56
N GLN A 516 18.51 14.94 6.26
CA GLN A 516 18.54 15.27 7.67
C GLN A 516 18.94 14.05 8.51
N PRO A 517 19.95 14.18 9.38
CA PRO A 517 20.36 13.09 10.26
C PRO A 517 19.24 12.72 11.23
N PRO A 518 19.14 11.44 11.64
CA PRO A 518 18.22 11.03 12.70
C PRO A 518 18.50 11.80 13.99
N THR A 519 17.44 12.35 14.59
CA THR A 519 17.55 13.00 15.90
C THR A 519 17.30 11.98 16.99
N VAL A 520 18.02 12.07 18.10
CA VAL A 520 17.80 11.23 19.28
C VAL A 520 17.28 12.06 20.43
N VAL A 521 16.40 11.47 21.23
CA VAL A 521 15.86 12.11 22.43
C VAL A 521 16.98 12.26 23.47
N PRO A 522 17.18 13.43 24.08
CA PRO A 522 18.11 13.60 25.19
C PRO A 522 17.80 12.64 26.35
N GLY A 523 18.80 11.92 26.84
CA GLY A 523 18.59 10.86 27.85
C GLY A 523 17.90 9.61 27.30
N GLY A 524 17.86 9.45 25.97
CA GLY A 524 17.50 8.21 25.29
C GLY A 524 18.65 7.22 25.23
N ASP A 525 18.32 5.97 24.93
CA ASP A 525 19.26 4.85 24.93
C ASP A 525 20.05 4.74 23.60
N LEU A 526 19.57 5.41 22.56
CA LEU A 526 20.12 5.37 21.21
C LEU A 526 21.26 6.36 21.01
N ALA A 527 22.31 5.89 20.35
CA ALA A 527 23.41 6.71 19.89
C ALA A 527 23.00 7.71 18.81
N LYS A 528 23.66 8.88 18.80
CA LYS A 528 23.63 9.78 17.65
C LYS A 528 24.37 9.12 16.48
N VAL A 529 23.66 8.90 15.38
CA VAL A 529 24.22 8.30 14.16
C VAL A 529 24.15 9.28 13.00
N GLN A 530 25.15 9.23 12.11
CA GLN A 530 25.20 10.09 10.91
C GLN A 530 24.20 9.64 9.84
N ARG A 531 23.81 8.37 9.86
CA ARG A 531 22.93 7.75 8.88
C ARG A 531 22.13 6.61 9.49
N ALA A 532 20.90 6.45 9.03
CA ALA A 532 20.03 5.33 9.35
C ALA A 532 19.17 4.95 8.14
N VAL A 533 18.56 3.78 8.20
CA VAL A 533 17.65 3.25 7.20
C VAL A 533 16.49 2.54 7.89
N CYS A 534 15.28 2.86 7.46
CA CYS A 534 14.08 2.11 7.78
C CYS A 534 13.66 1.34 6.53
N MET A 535 13.63 0.02 6.62
CA MET A 535 13.12 -0.85 5.57
C MET A 535 11.66 -1.19 5.86
N LEU A 536 10.81 -0.99 4.86
CA LEU A 536 9.43 -1.46 4.83
C LEU A 536 9.34 -2.51 3.76
N SER A 537 9.06 -3.75 4.14
CA SER A 537 9.03 -4.87 3.21
C SER A 537 7.75 -5.66 3.36
N ASN A 538 6.98 -5.77 2.29
CA ASN A 538 5.84 -6.67 2.26
C ASN A 538 6.35 -8.08 1.90
N THR A 539 6.25 -9.00 2.84
CA THR A 539 6.75 -10.37 2.72
C THR A 539 5.72 -11.36 3.22
N THR A 540 5.62 -12.51 2.56
CA THR A 540 4.70 -13.58 2.97
C THR A 540 5.08 -14.21 4.32
N ALA A 541 6.31 -14.00 4.81
CA ALA A 541 6.75 -14.49 6.11
C ALA A 541 5.94 -13.91 7.29
N ILE A 542 5.23 -12.79 7.10
CA ILE A 542 4.37 -12.23 8.15
C ILE A 542 3.17 -13.15 8.48
N ALA A 543 2.81 -14.08 7.58
CA ALA A 543 1.82 -15.12 7.84
C ALA A 543 2.14 -15.96 9.09
N GLU A 544 3.43 -16.17 9.41
CA GLU A 544 3.82 -16.85 10.66
C GLU A 544 3.31 -16.13 11.92
N ALA A 545 3.18 -14.80 11.88
CA ALA A 545 2.64 -14.03 12.99
C ALA A 545 1.13 -14.22 13.14
N TRP A 546 0.40 -14.33 12.03
CA TRP A 546 -1.03 -14.64 12.02
C TRP A 546 -1.29 -16.05 12.53
N ALA A 547 -0.57 -17.05 12.01
CA ALA A 547 -0.72 -18.46 12.42
C ALA A 547 -0.52 -18.67 13.93
N ARG A 548 0.43 -17.96 14.55
CA ARG A 548 0.63 -18.03 16.02
C ARG A 548 -0.54 -17.44 16.80
N LEU A 549 -1.19 -16.42 16.25
CA LEU A 549 -2.32 -15.75 16.88
C LEU A 549 -3.58 -16.61 16.75
N ASP A 550 -3.82 -17.14 15.55
CA ASP A 550 -4.90 -18.05 15.21
C ASP A 550 -4.84 -19.33 16.05
N HIS A 551 -3.65 -19.91 16.21
CA HIS A 551 -3.48 -21.09 17.07
C HIS A 551 -3.91 -20.82 18.52
N LYS A 552 -3.57 -19.65 19.08
CA LYS A 552 -3.98 -19.29 20.46
C LYS A 552 -5.47 -19.03 20.54
N PHE A 553 -6.04 -18.38 19.53
CA PHE A 553 -7.47 -18.16 19.42
C PHE A 553 -8.21 -19.50 19.43
N ASP A 554 -7.79 -20.45 18.60
CA ASP A 554 -8.43 -21.76 18.44
C ASP A 554 -8.42 -22.55 19.75
N LEU A 555 -7.29 -22.53 20.49
CA LEU A 555 -7.19 -23.18 21.80
C LEU A 555 -8.20 -22.63 22.82
N MET A 556 -8.40 -21.32 22.86
CA MET A 556 -9.34 -20.70 23.78
C MET A 556 -10.79 -20.87 23.33
N TYR A 557 -11.06 -20.67 22.04
CA TYR A 557 -12.41 -20.68 21.47
C TYR A 557 -12.98 -22.11 21.42
N ALA A 558 -12.15 -23.13 21.25
CA ALA A 558 -12.56 -24.54 21.34
C ALA A 558 -13.17 -24.90 22.71
N LYS A 559 -12.81 -24.17 23.77
CA LYS A 559 -13.40 -24.31 25.11
C LYS A 559 -14.42 -23.23 25.45
N ARG A 560 -14.73 -22.33 24.51
CA ARG A 560 -15.55 -21.12 24.73
C ARG A 560 -15.08 -20.34 25.96
N ALA A 561 -13.78 -20.38 26.24
CA ALA A 561 -13.21 -19.66 27.38
C ALA A 561 -13.39 -18.15 27.15
N PHE A 562 -13.84 -17.42 28.18
CA PHE A 562 -14.04 -15.96 28.17
C PHE A 562 -15.06 -15.38 27.18
N VAL A 563 -15.68 -16.19 26.30
CA VAL A 563 -16.65 -15.73 25.27
C VAL A 563 -17.84 -14.97 25.88
N HIS A 564 -18.32 -15.40 27.05
CA HIS A 564 -19.45 -14.77 27.74
C HIS A 564 -19.22 -13.29 28.09
N TRP A 565 -17.97 -12.84 28.25
CA TRP A 565 -17.67 -11.42 28.47
C TRP A 565 -17.95 -10.57 27.24
N TYR A 566 -17.78 -11.12 26.04
CA TYR A 566 -18.01 -10.41 24.78
C TYR A 566 -19.50 -10.41 24.45
N VAL A 567 -20.15 -11.58 24.56
CA VAL A 567 -21.59 -11.71 24.33
C VAL A 567 -22.41 -10.88 25.32
N GLY A 568 -21.96 -10.79 26.58
CA GLY A 568 -22.60 -9.95 27.59
C GLY A 568 -22.55 -8.45 27.29
N GLU A 569 -21.69 -8.02 26.37
CA GLU A 569 -21.51 -6.63 25.95
C GLU A 569 -22.11 -6.37 24.56
N GLY A 570 -23.05 -7.23 24.12
CA GLY A 570 -23.87 -7.01 22.93
C GLY A 570 -23.25 -7.45 21.61
N MET A 571 -22.14 -8.19 21.64
CA MET A 571 -21.53 -8.83 20.48
C MET A 571 -22.19 -10.21 20.22
N GLU A 572 -22.43 -10.57 18.96
CA GLU A 572 -22.95 -11.90 18.65
C GLU A 572 -21.83 -12.96 18.70
N GLU A 573 -22.11 -14.16 19.22
CA GLU A 573 -21.10 -15.23 19.27
C GLU A 573 -20.63 -15.63 17.86
N GLY A 574 -21.48 -15.48 16.84
CA GLY A 574 -21.16 -15.77 15.44
C GLY A 574 -19.98 -14.97 14.89
N GLU A 575 -19.79 -13.73 15.37
CA GLU A 575 -18.70 -12.85 14.91
C GLU A 575 -17.31 -13.44 15.21
N PHE A 576 -17.16 -14.24 16.26
CA PHE A 576 -15.90 -14.94 16.53
C PHE A 576 -15.54 -15.93 15.43
N SER A 577 -16.53 -16.66 14.92
CA SER A 577 -16.32 -17.65 13.87
C SER A 577 -16.06 -16.95 12.53
N GLU A 578 -16.81 -15.89 12.22
CA GLU A 578 -16.63 -15.09 11.00
C GLU A 578 -15.23 -14.46 10.95
N ALA A 579 -14.81 -13.81 12.03
CA ALA A 579 -13.49 -13.19 12.10
C ALA A 579 -12.35 -14.22 11.97
N ARG A 580 -12.54 -15.43 12.52
CA ARG A 580 -11.57 -16.52 12.41
C ARG A 580 -11.51 -17.11 10.99
N GLU A 581 -12.64 -17.22 10.31
CA GLU A 581 -12.73 -17.68 8.91
C GLU A 581 -12.08 -16.67 7.96
N ASP A 582 -12.28 -15.37 8.19
CA ASP A 582 -11.65 -14.31 7.39
C ASP A 582 -10.12 -14.28 7.57
N LEU A 583 -9.61 -14.49 8.79
CA LEU A 583 -8.18 -14.63 9.03
C LEU A 583 -7.60 -15.93 8.42
N ALA A 584 -8.36 -17.04 8.43
CA ALA A 584 -7.95 -18.25 7.71
C ALA A 584 -7.83 -17.99 6.20
N ALA A 585 -8.76 -17.22 5.63
CA ALA A 585 -8.69 -16.82 4.23
C ALA A 585 -7.48 -15.91 3.96
N LEU A 586 -7.16 -15.00 4.88
CA LEU A 586 -5.96 -14.16 4.79
C LEU A 586 -4.66 -14.98 4.84
N GLU A 587 -4.58 -16.01 5.70
CA GLU A 587 -3.45 -16.94 5.70
C GLU A 587 -3.29 -17.64 4.36
N LYS A 588 -4.41 -18.11 3.79
CA LYS A 588 -4.43 -18.71 2.46
C LYS A 588 -4.01 -17.74 1.36
N ASP A 589 -4.43 -16.47 1.42
CA ASP A 589 -4.00 -15.43 0.49
C ASP A 589 -2.45 -15.28 0.50
N TYR A 590 -1.81 -15.37 1.67
CA TYR A 590 -0.35 -15.35 1.79
C TYR A 590 0.31 -16.61 1.24
N GLU A 591 -0.29 -17.78 1.42
CA GLU A 591 0.18 -19.05 0.86
C GLU A 591 0.14 -19.01 -0.67
N GLU A 592 -1.00 -18.62 -1.25
CA GLU A 592 -1.21 -18.54 -2.70
C GLU A 592 -0.21 -17.56 -3.36
N VAL A 593 0.09 -16.43 -2.72
CA VAL A 593 1.11 -15.49 -3.21
C VAL A 593 2.55 -16.02 -3.04
N GLY A 594 2.76 -16.98 -2.14
CA GLY A 594 4.05 -17.63 -1.93
C GLY A 594 4.41 -18.68 -2.97
N VAL A 595 3.43 -19.24 -3.68
CA VAL A 595 3.64 -20.26 -4.73
C VAL A 595 4.21 -19.59 -5.99
N ASP A 596 5.23 -20.18 -6.61
CA ASP A 596 5.73 -19.68 -7.90
C ASP A 596 4.73 -19.99 -9.01
N SER A 597 4.60 -19.11 -10.02
CA SER A 597 3.66 -19.33 -11.14
C SER A 597 3.90 -20.67 -11.86
N ALA A 598 5.13 -21.17 -11.82
CA ALA A 598 5.50 -22.47 -12.40
C ALA A 598 5.07 -23.68 -11.54
N GLU A 599 4.95 -23.53 -10.22
CA GLU A 599 4.47 -24.60 -9.31
C GLU A 599 2.94 -24.63 -9.23
N ALA A 600 2.27 -23.49 -9.46
CA ALA A 600 0.82 -23.41 -9.55
C ALA A 600 0.27 -24.17 -10.78
N GLU A 601 0.97 -24.14 -11.92
CA GLU A 601 0.60 -24.88 -13.13
C GLU A 601 0.72 -26.41 -12.97
N GLU A 602 1.70 -26.92 -12.19
CA GLU A 602 1.83 -28.36 -11.91
C GLU A 602 0.78 -28.87 -10.92
N GLY A 603 0.26 -28.00 -10.04
CA GLY A 603 -0.79 -28.34 -9.06
C GLY A 603 -2.18 -28.52 -9.68
N GLU A 604 -2.52 -27.72 -10.70
CA GLU A 604 -3.82 -27.82 -11.40
C GLU A 604 -3.89 -29.05 -12.32
N GLU A 605 -2.78 -29.52 -12.89
CA GLU A 605 -2.75 -30.77 -13.69
C GLU A 605 -2.91 -32.04 -12.82
N GLY A 606 -2.75 -31.95 -11.50
CA GLY A 606 -2.82 -33.08 -10.57
C GLY A 606 -4.20 -33.40 -10.02
N GLU A 607 -5.17 -32.47 -10.10
CA GLU A 607 -6.54 -32.67 -9.62
C GLU A 607 -7.54 -33.09 -10.72
N GLU A 608 -7.12 -33.07 -11.99
CA GLU A 608 -7.90 -33.54 -13.15
C GLU A 608 -7.45 -34.93 -13.65
N TYR A 609 -7.37 -35.95 -12.79
CA TYR A 609 -7.28 -37.36 -13.26
C TYR A 609 -8.01 -38.39 -12.38
#